data_AF-A0A7L2WSM4-F1
#
_entry.id   AF-A0A7L2WSM4-F1
#
_cell.length_a   1.000
_cell.length_b   1.000
_cell.length_c   1.000
_cell.angle_alpha   90.00
_cell.angle_beta   90.00
_cell.angle_gamma   90.00
#
_symmetry.space_group_name_H-M   'P 1'
#
loop_
_entity.id
_entity.type
_entity.pdbx_description
1 polymer ?
#
loop_
_entity_poly.entity_id
_entity_poly.type
_entity_poly.pdbx_seq_one_letter_code
_entity_poly.pdbx_strand_id
1 'polypeptide(L)'
;ASILGNMEKLHLLGPGRCFVEFGAGRGKLSHWVDVALQNVENVQFLLVERATTRFKVDGKHKRRDSVFERLQVDIQHLCLKKVPILEKKKLPVVGIGKHLCGAATDLALRCLVESYTACRDGESEEPAPKRSRTDTTEVASNNSADNEGDKEDCKPVAGIVIALCCHHKCDWTHYVGREFFKSVGLGPVEFHYFQRMSSWATCGMRETTTKASTSEESEDQTNDTEEHEQTFSKTESGSDTLQGYVIFFLANGLLQKSKIMYSGYKAMLQYYTESAVSLENVLLTAVPSPSLLLEPTT
;
A
#
# COMPACT_ATOMS: atom_id res chain seq x y z
N ALA A 1 -8.00 -18.34 1.84
CA ALA A 1 -8.57 -17.56 2.96
C ALA A 1 -8.76 -16.13 2.48
N SER A 2 -9.83 -15.41 2.84
CA SER A 2 -10.00 -14.01 2.40
C SER A 2 -8.99 -13.07 3.07
N ILE A 3 -8.90 -11.81 2.62
CA ILE A 3 -8.06 -10.78 3.28
C ILE A 3 -8.41 -10.69 4.77
N LEU A 4 -9.71 -10.59 5.09
CA LEU A 4 -10.18 -10.56 6.48
C LEU A 4 -9.81 -11.82 7.26
N GLY A 5 -9.94 -13.01 6.63
CA GLY A 5 -9.55 -14.27 7.27
C GLY A 5 -8.05 -14.34 7.57
N ASN A 6 -7.19 -13.71 6.76
CA ASN A 6 -5.77 -13.59 7.06
C ASN A 6 -5.51 -12.58 8.20
N MET A 7 -6.25 -11.47 8.25
CA MET A 7 -6.17 -10.52 9.37
C MET A 7 -6.58 -11.15 10.70
N GLU A 8 -7.64 -11.97 10.70
CA GLU A 8 -8.11 -12.72 11.87
C GLU A 8 -7.06 -13.72 12.37
N LYS A 9 -6.47 -14.51 11.46
CA LYS A 9 -5.38 -15.47 11.78
C LYS A 9 -4.14 -14.81 12.39
N LEU A 10 -3.89 -13.55 12.02
CA LEU A 10 -2.77 -12.75 12.55
C LEU A 10 -3.16 -11.97 13.82
N HIS A 11 -4.36 -12.19 14.35
CA HIS A 11 -4.90 -11.48 15.52
C HIS A 11 -4.87 -9.96 15.36
N LEU A 12 -5.07 -9.47 14.13
CA LEU A 12 -5.10 -8.03 13.82
C LEU A 12 -6.48 -7.41 14.03
N LEU A 13 -7.53 -8.23 14.04
CA LEU A 13 -8.91 -7.81 14.31
C LEU A 13 -9.16 -7.86 15.82
N GLY A 14 -8.99 -6.73 16.50
CA GLY A 14 -9.17 -6.63 17.95
C GLY A 14 -9.41 -5.19 18.42
N PRO A 15 -9.74 -5.00 19.71
CA PRO A 15 -10.10 -3.69 20.26
C PRO A 15 -8.92 -2.73 20.32
N GLY A 16 -9.22 -1.43 20.35
CA GLY A 16 -8.21 -0.39 20.54
C GLY A 16 -7.22 -0.28 19.39
N ARG A 17 -7.67 -0.43 18.14
CA ARG A 17 -6.82 -0.37 16.94
C ARG A 17 -7.24 0.73 15.99
N CYS A 18 -6.27 1.28 15.27
CA CYS A 18 -6.53 2.17 14.15
C CYS A 18 -6.19 1.49 12.82
N PHE A 19 -7.17 1.32 11.94
CA PHE A 19 -6.99 0.77 10.60
C PHE A 19 -6.77 1.92 9.61
N VAL A 20 -5.62 1.91 8.94
CA VAL A 20 -5.28 2.90 7.91
C VAL A 20 -5.42 2.24 6.54
N GLU A 21 -6.47 2.57 5.79
CA GLU A 21 -6.68 2.08 4.43
C GLU A 21 -6.01 3.00 3.42
N PHE A 22 -4.93 2.52 2.81
CA PHE A 22 -4.24 3.24 1.74
C PHE A 22 -4.90 2.95 0.38
N GLY A 23 -5.16 4.01 -0.40
CA GLY A 23 -5.85 3.89 -1.68
C GLY A 23 -7.30 3.43 -1.51
N ALA A 24 -7.99 4.03 -0.54
CA ALA A 24 -9.27 3.53 -0.08
C ALA A 24 -10.37 3.56 -1.16
N GLY A 25 -10.27 4.44 -2.16
CA GLY A 25 -11.27 4.62 -3.21
C GLY A 25 -12.69 4.69 -2.64
N ARG A 26 -13.52 3.70 -2.97
CA ARG A 26 -14.89 3.58 -2.49
C ARG A 26 -15.04 3.10 -1.03
N GLY A 27 -13.97 2.93 -0.26
CA GLY A 27 -13.96 2.59 1.18
C GLY A 27 -14.50 1.20 1.52
N LYS A 28 -14.51 0.26 0.56
CA LYS A 28 -15.12 -1.06 0.76
C LYS A 28 -14.35 -1.94 1.74
N LEU A 29 -13.02 -1.87 1.77
CA LEU A 29 -12.24 -2.74 2.65
C LEU A 29 -12.46 -2.35 4.11
N SER A 30 -12.33 -1.07 4.47
CA SER A 30 -12.63 -0.59 5.82
C SER A 30 -14.07 -0.89 6.23
N HIS A 31 -15.03 -0.79 5.30
CA HIS A 31 -16.42 -1.16 5.58
C HIS A 31 -16.56 -2.63 6.01
N TRP A 32 -15.93 -3.57 5.30
CA TRP A 32 -15.99 -4.99 5.67
C TRP A 32 -15.24 -5.29 6.96
N VAL A 33 -14.13 -4.58 7.22
CA VAL A 33 -13.40 -4.70 8.48
C VAL A 33 -14.26 -4.21 9.66
N ASP A 34 -14.99 -3.10 9.51
CA ASP A 34 -15.94 -2.62 10.51
C ASP A 34 -17.09 -3.60 10.76
N VAL A 35 -17.62 -4.23 9.70
CA VAL A 35 -18.64 -5.27 9.84
C VAL A 35 -18.10 -6.47 10.62
N ALA A 36 -16.84 -6.87 10.38
CA ALA A 36 -16.20 -7.95 11.15
C ALA A 36 -15.92 -7.56 12.60
N LEU A 37 -15.73 -6.27 12.89
CA LEU A 37 -15.45 -5.71 14.21
C LEU A 37 -16.71 -5.20 14.94
N GLN A 38 -17.91 -5.60 14.52
CA GLN A 38 -19.18 -5.06 15.03
C GLN A 38 -19.39 -5.15 16.56
N ASN A 39 -18.66 -6.03 17.25
CA ASN A 39 -18.74 -6.23 18.71
C ASN A 39 -17.47 -5.75 19.44
N VAL A 40 -16.63 -4.96 18.77
CA VAL A 40 -15.31 -4.57 19.26
C VAL A 40 -15.29 -3.07 19.50
N GLU A 41 -14.87 -2.67 20.69
CA GLU A 41 -14.85 -1.27 21.11
C GLU A 41 -13.55 -0.55 20.71
N ASN A 42 -13.65 0.78 20.64
CA ASN A 42 -12.53 1.70 20.42
C ASN A 42 -11.74 1.42 19.13
N VAL A 43 -12.47 1.30 18.01
CA VAL A 43 -11.87 1.11 16.68
C VAL A 43 -11.89 2.43 15.92
N GLN A 44 -10.79 2.72 15.23
CA GLN A 44 -10.68 3.89 14.35
C GLN A 44 -10.32 3.46 12.93
N PHE A 45 -10.85 4.18 11.96
CA PHE A 45 -10.59 3.98 10.54
C PHE A 45 -10.13 5.29 9.92
N LEU A 46 -8.95 5.27 9.31
CA LEU A 46 -8.37 6.35 8.54
C LEU A 46 -8.27 5.93 7.08
N LEU A 47 -9.04 6.57 6.20
CA LEU A 47 -9.07 6.26 4.78
C LEU A 47 -8.25 7.29 4.02
N VAL A 48 -7.19 6.85 3.36
CA VAL A 48 -6.28 7.71 2.60
C VAL A 48 -6.56 7.52 1.11
N GLU A 49 -6.92 8.61 0.42
CA GLU A 49 -7.22 8.57 -1.01
C GLU A 49 -6.78 9.88 -1.67
N ARG A 50 -6.26 9.79 -2.89
CA ARG A 50 -5.86 10.97 -3.66
C ARG A 50 -7.04 11.57 -4.42
N ALA A 51 -7.95 10.74 -4.94
CA ALA A 51 -9.04 11.15 -5.80
C ALA A 51 -10.33 11.54 -5.05
N THR A 52 -11.07 12.51 -5.59
CA THR A 52 -12.40 12.93 -5.11
C THR A 52 -13.51 12.01 -5.65
N THR A 53 -13.46 10.71 -5.38
CA THR A 53 -14.50 9.79 -5.89
C THR A 53 -15.81 9.93 -5.10
N ARG A 54 -16.98 9.94 -5.77
CA ARG A 54 -18.31 9.98 -5.11
C ARG A 54 -18.51 8.82 -4.14
N PHE A 55 -18.65 9.14 -2.86
CA PHE A 55 -18.53 8.23 -1.74
C PHE A 55 -19.80 7.40 -1.49
N LYS A 56 -19.75 6.08 -1.71
CA LYS A 56 -20.95 5.21 -1.66
C LYS A 56 -21.22 4.57 -0.28
N VAL A 57 -20.25 4.58 0.62
CA VAL A 57 -20.35 3.88 1.93
C VAL A 57 -20.16 4.78 3.15
N ASP A 58 -19.58 5.99 3.00
CA ASP A 58 -19.30 6.88 4.14
C ASP A 58 -20.57 7.27 4.92
N GLY A 59 -21.72 7.40 4.22
CA GLY A 59 -23.02 7.65 4.86
C GLY A 59 -23.59 6.49 5.70
N LYS A 60 -23.01 5.28 5.58
CA LYS A 60 -23.42 4.09 6.34
C LYS A 60 -22.64 3.91 7.66
N HIS A 61 -21.55 4.65 7.86
CA HIS A 61 -20.66 4.50 9.02
C HIS A 61 -21.13 5.24 10.27
N LYS A 62 -22.45 5.32 10.51
CA LYS A 62 -23.04 6.00 11.67
C LYS A 62 -23.18 5.09 12.90
N ARG A 63 -22.19 4.23 13.15
CA ARG A 63 -22.15 3.41 14.37
C ARG A 63 -21.52 4.21 15.51
N ARG A 64 -21.93 3.93 16.75
CA ARG A 64 -21.52 4.72 17.93
C ARG A 64 -20.06 4.51 18.33
N ASP A 65 -19.48 3.36 18.00
CA ASP A 65 -18.19 2.91 18.57
C ASP A 65 -17.01 2.91 17.59
N SER A 66 -17.28 3.08 16.29
CA SER A 66 -16.27 3.18 15.22
C SER A 66 -16.16 4.61 14.70
N VAL A 67 -14.94 5.17 14.71
CA VAL A 67 -14.69 6.51 14.14
C VAL A 67 -14.09 6.37 12.75
N PHE A 68 -14.72 7.00 11.76
CA PHE A 68 -14.23 7.05 10.39
C PHE A 68 -13.77 8.46 10.04
N GLU A 69 -12.51 8.58 9.60
CA GLU A 69 -11.94 9.79 9.04
C GLU A 69 -11.36 9.48 7.65
N ARG A 70 -11.51 10.41 6.72
CA ARG A 70 -10.95 10.27 5.37
C ARG A 70 -10.06 11.47 5.07
N LEU A 71 -8.82 11.19 4.69
CA LEU A 71 -7.86 12.21 4.26
C LEU A 71 -7.70 12.15 2.75
N GLN A 72 -8.00 13.28 2.11
CA GLN A 72 -7.72 13.47 0.70
C GLN A 72 -6.28 13.96 0.53
N VAL A 73 -5.35 13.03 0.33
CA VAL A 73 -3.92 13.33 0.25
C VAL A 73 -3.22 12.28 -0.59
N ASP A 74 -2.17 12.69 -1.29
CA ASP A 74 -1.26 11.74 -1.92
C ASP A 74 -0.41 11.05 -0.84
N ILE A 75 -0.29 9.73 -0.90
CA ILE A 75 0.48 8.93 0.07
C ILE A 75 1.94 9.42 0.15
N GLN A 76 2.50 9.95 -0.95
CA GLN A 76 3.86 10.50 -0.95
C GLN A 76 4.06 11.70 0.00
N HIS A 77 2.97 12.35 0.42
CA HIS A 77 2.99 13.50 1.33
C HIS A 77 2.39 13.17 2.70
N LEU A 78 1.97 11.92 2.92
CA LEU A 78 1.32 11.50 4.15
C LEU A 78 2.38 11.18 5.23
N CYS A 79 2.29 11.89 6.36
CA CYS A 79 3.02 11.56 7.57
C CYS A 79 2.02 11.19 8.67
N LEU A 80 1.96 9.91 9.05
CA LEU A 80 0.96 9.41 10.02
C LEU A 80 1.07 10.09 11.39
N LYS A 81 2.28 10.50 11.79
CA LYS A 81 2.51 11.23 13.05
C LYS A 81 1.76 12.55 13.14
N LYS A 82 1.60 13.24 12.00
CA LYS A 82 0.95 14.57 11.93
C LYS A 82 -0.56 14.48 11.74
N VAL A 83 -1.12 13.27 11.74
CA VAL A 83 -2.56 13.07 11.54
C VAL A 83 -3.28 13.22 12.89
N PRO A 84 -4.17 14.21 13.07
CA PRO A 84 -4.73 14.55 14.38
C PRO A 84 -5.48 13.40 15.07
N ILE A 85 -6.16 12.54 14.32
CA ILE A 85 -6.89 11.39 14.90
C ILE A 85 -5.95 10.33 15.48
N LEU A 86 -4.77 10.17 14.87
CA LEU A 86 -3.75 9.22 15.35
C LEU A 86 -3.01 9.78 16.56
N GLU A 87 -2.71 11.08 16.55
CA GLU A 87 -2.05 11.79 17.64
C GLU A 87 -2.88 11.79 18.94
N LYS A 88 -4.20 12.00 18.83
CA LYS A 88 -5.09 12.09 19.99
C LYS A 88 -5.30 10.79 20.74
N LYS A 89 -5.46 9.66 20.03
CA LYS A 89 -5.76 8.36 20.66
C LYS A 89 -4.57 7.43 20.79
N LYS A 90 -3.49 7.62 20.01
CA LYS A 90 -2.26 6.80 20.00
C LYS A 90 -2.54 5.30 19.96
N LEU A 91 -3.52 4.87 19.16
CA LEU A 91 -3.86 3.45 18.99
C LEU A 91 -2.83 2.77 18.07
N PRO A 92 -2.46 1.50 18.32
CA PRO A 92 -1.65 0.73 17.40
C PRO A 92 -2.25 0.70 15.99
N VAL A 93 -1.43 1.05 15.01
CA VAL A 93 -1.86 1.18 13.61
C VAL A 93 -1.81 -0.17 12.91
N VAL A 94 -2.83 -0.47 12.13
CA VAL A 94 -2.85 -1.58 11.17
C VAL A 94 -3.00 -1.00 9.77
N GLY A 95 -1.93 -1.06 8.97
CA GLY A 95 -1.94 -0.59 7.60
C GLY A 95 -2.59 -1.62 6.69
N ILE A 96 -3.67 -1.24 5.99
CA ILE A 96 -4.39 -2.13 5.07
C ILE A 96 -4.47 -1.52 3.67
N GLY A 97 -4.56 -2.37 2.64
CA GLY A 97 -4.75 -1.90 1.27
C GLY A 97 -5.23 -3.00 0.33
N LYS A 98 -6.17 -2.67 -0.54
CA LYS A 98 -6.63 -3.55 -1.63
C LYS A 98 -6.49 -2.81 -2.96
N HIS A 99 -5.90 -3.45 -3.94
CA HIS A 99 -5.56 -2.84 -5.23
C HIS A 99 -4.69 -1.57 -5.09
N LEU A 100 -3.91 -1.49 -4.01
CA LEU A 100 -2.92 -0.45 -3.84
C LEU A 100 -1.72 -0.80 -4.72
N CYS A 101 -1.72 -0.31 -5.95
CA CYS A 101 -0.82 -0.80 -6.99
C CYS A 101 0.39 0.11 -7.24
N GLY A 102 1.45 -0.49 -7.77
CA GLY A 102 2.64 0.23 -8.23
C GLY A 102 3.36 1.01 -7.13
N ALA A 103 3.77 2.25 -7.45
CA ALA A 103 4.46 3.14 -6.52
C ALA A 103 3.68 3.40 -5.22
N ALA A 104 2.34 3.35 -5.26
CA ALA A 104 1.51 3.58 -4.09
C ALA A 104 1.72 2.52 -3.00
N THR A 105 1.98 1.25 -3.38
CA THR A 105 2.34 0.20 -2.41
C THR A 105 3.63 0.56 -1.69
N ASP A 106 4.64 0.96 -2.46
CA ASP A 106 5.97 1.24 -1.98
C ASP A 106 5.99 2.49 -1.08
N LEU A 107 5.22 3.51 -1.44
CA LEU A 107 5.00 4.71 -0.61
C LEU A 107 4.28 4.38 0.70
N ALA A 108 3.25 3.53 0.67
CA ALA A 108 2.53 3.12 1.89
C ALA A 108 3.42 2.29 2.83
N LEU A 109 4.21 1.36 2.27
CA LEU A 109 5.18 0.58 3.06
C LEU A 109 6.21 1.50 3.71
N ARG A 110 6.75 2.46 2.96
CA ARG A 110 7.68 3.46 3.52
C ARG A 110 7.03 4.25 4.64
N CYS A 111 5.83 4.79 4.41
CA CYS A 111 5.06 5.55 5.41
C CYS A 111 4.84 4.76 6.71
N LEU A 112 4.48 3.48 6.62
CA LEU A 112 4.27 2.61 7.78
C LEU A 112 5.57 2.25 8.51
N VAL A 113 6.64 1.97 7.77
CA VAL A 113 7.95 1.60 8.34
C VAL A 113 8.61 2.80 9.01
N GLU A 114 8.61 3.97 8.37
CA GLU A 114 9.15 5.22 8.95
C GLU A 114 8.39 5.63 10.22
N SER A 115 7.07 5.44 10.22
CA SER A 115 6.26 5.68 11.41
C SER A 115 6.68 4.78 12.57
N TYR A 116 7.13 3.55 12.29
CA TYR A 116 7.63 2.62 13.29
C TYR A 116 9.05 2.93 13.76
N THR A 117 9.99 3.17 12.84
CA THR A 117 11.40 3.44 13.19
C THR A 117 11.54 4.72 13.99
N ALA A 118 10.77 5.75 13.65
CA ALA A 118 10.79 7.01 14.38
C ALA A 118 10.03 6.95 15.72
N CYS A 119 9.43 5.81 16.10
CA CYS A 119 9.05 5.55 17.49
C CYS A 119 10.22 4.92 18.30
N ARG A 120 11.22 4.32 17.61
CA ARG A 120 12.40 3.67 18.24
C ARG A 120 13.56 4.64 18.43
N ASP A 121 13.78 5.48 17.43
CA ASP A 121 14.86 6.47 17.41
C ASP A 121 14.20 7.86 17.46
N GLY A 122 14.43 8.60 18.54
CA GLY A 122 13.90 9.95 18.75
C GLY A 122 14.52 11.02 17.84
N GLU A 123 14.92 10.66 16.62
CA GLU A 123 15.60 11.55 15.70
C GLU A 123 14.63 12.06 14.62
N SER A 124 14.37 13.36 14.71
CA SER A 124 13.65 14.11 13.68
C SER A 124 14.60 14.33 12.51
N GLU A 125 14.54 13.48 11.47
CA GLU A 125 15.16 13.80 10.19
C GLU A 125 14.32 14.91 9.51
N GLU A 126 14.82 16.15 9.58
CA GLU A 126 14.32 17.25 8.78
C GLU A 126 14.49 16.95 7.28
N PRO A 127 13.51 17.33 6.42
CA PRO A 127 13.69 17.21 4.98
C PRO A 127 14.78 18.18 4.51
N ALA A 128 15.68 17.67 3.67
CA ALA A 128 16.83 18.38 3.13
C ALA A 128 16.51 19.83 2.69
N PRO A 129 17.35 20.82 3.07
CA PRO A 129 17.08 22.21 2.75
C PRO A 129 17.13 22.45 1.24
N LYS A 130 16.11 23.14 0.74
CA LYS A 130 16.13 23.75 -0.59
C LYS A 130 17.38 24.63 -0.69
N ARG A 131 18.22 24.31 -1.66
CA ARG A 131 19.35 25.10 -2.17
C ARG A 131 19.09 26.62 -2.04
N SER A 132 19.73 27.27 -1.08
CA SER A 132 19.75 28.73 -0.97
C SER A 132 20.89 29.28 -1.84
N ARG A 133 20.59 30.35 -2.60
CA ARG A 133 21.62 31.23 -3.16
C ARG A 133 21.96 32.27 -2.09
N THR A 134 23.26 32.54 -2.01
CA THR A 134 23.99 33.42 -1.10
C THR A 134 23.45 34.85 -1.07
N ASP A 135 23.32 35.44 0.14
CA ASP A 135 24.09 36.64 0.53
C ASP A 135 23.91 37.02 2.02
N THR A 136 25.03 36.90 2.75
CA THR A 136 25.70 37.91 3.60
C THR A 136 24.99 38.51 4.85
N THR A 137 25.47 38.06 6.03
CA THR A 137 25.62 38.69 7.39
C THR A 137 24.50 39.60 7.93
N GLU A 138 23.98 39.36 9.15
CA GLU A 138 24.48 39.98 10.40
C GLU A 138 24.04 39.23 11.70
N VAL A 139 24.80 39.47 12.77
CA VAL A 139 24.82 38.80 14.09
C VAL A 139 23.90 39.51 15.11
N ALA A 140 23.13 38.75 15.92
CA ALA A 140 22.86 39.06 17.34
C ALA A 140 22.03 37.97 18.08
N SER A 141 22.73 37.23 18.95
CA SER A 141 22.38 36.79 20.33
C SER A 141 20.93 36.55 20.81
N ASN A 142 20.76 35.32 21.33
CA ASN A 142 20.16 34.89 22.61
C ASN A 142 18.62 34.96 22.81
N ASN A 143 17.98 33.80 22.96
CA ASN A 143 17.67 33.24 24.28
C ASN A 143 17.01 31.85 24.18
N SER A 144 17.57 30.92 24.96
CA SER A 144 17.05 29.62 25.32
C SER A 144 15.71 29.72 26.04
N ALA A 145 14.73 28.94 25.59
CA ALA A 145 13.64 28.47 26.43
C ALA A 145 13.47 26.98 26.12
N ASP A 146 14.03 26.17 27.01
CA ASP A 146 13.73 24.75 27.11
C ASP A 146 12.22 24.56 27.17
N ASN A 147 11.66 23.90 26.15
CA ASN A 147 10.41 23.18 26.31
C ASN A 147 10.77 21.70 26.19
N GLU A 148 11.00 21.08 27.35
CA GLU A 148 10.99 19.64 27.53
C GLU A 148 9.64 19.11 27.04
N GLY A 149 9.59 18.71 25.76
CA GLY A 149 8.43 18.06 25.16
C GLY A 149 8.42 16.59 25.56
N ASP A 150 7.35 16.19 26.23
CA ASP A 150 6.93 14.81 26.53
C ASP A 150 7.49 13.79 25.54
N LYS A 151 8.21 12.78 26.03
CA LYS A 151 8.63 11.62 25.21
C LYS A 151 7.37 10.99 24.61
N GLU A 152 7.11 11.27 23.34
CA GLU A 152 5.96 10.75 22.64
C GLU A 152 6.04 9.23 22.55
N ASP A 153 5.28 8.54 23.40
CA ASP A 153 5.08 7.09 23.32
C ASP A 153 4.25 6.75 22.07
N CYS A 154 4.94 6.68 20.94
CA CYS A 154 4.43 6.34 19.62
C CYS A 154 4.30 4.81 19.55
N LYS A 155 3.06 4.30 19.59
CA LYS A 155 2.84 2.84 19.56
C LYS A 155 3.20 2.28 18.18
N PRO A 156 3.89 1.13 18.14
CA PRO A 156 4.34 0.55 16.88
C PRO A 156 3.17 0.13 15.98
N VAL A 157 3.43 0.04 14.67
CA VAL A 157 2.47 -0.52 13.71
C VAL A 157 2.24 -1.99 14.09
N ALA A 158 1.01 -2.31 14.48
CA ALA A 158 0.61 -3.65 14.93
C ALA A 158 0.56 -4.66 13.79
N GLY A 159 0.38 -4.21 12.55
CA GLY A 159 0.51 -5.06 11.37
C GLY A 159 0.30 -4.33 10.05
N ILE A 160 0.75 -4.97 8.98
CA ILE A 160 0.60 -4.50 7.60
C ILE A 160 -0.05 -5.62 6.80
N VAL A 161 -1.11 -5.30 6.06
CA VAL A 161 -1.88 -6.25 5.24
C VAL A 161 -2.25 -5.59 3.92
N ILE A 162 -1.41 -5.77 2.89
CA ILE A 162 -1.58 -5.11 1.59
C ILE A 162 -1.67 -6.16 0.49
N ALA A 163 -2.79 -6.18 -0.24
CA ALA A 163 -2.93 -7.01 -1.44
C ALA A 163 -2.03 -6.44 -2.55
N LEU A 164 -1.09 -7.26 -3.02
CA LEU A 164 -0.14 -6.87 -4.05
C LEU A 164 -0.76 -7.12 -5.43
N CYS A 165 -0.81 -6.07 -6.24
CA CYS A 165 -1.41 -6.05 -7.57
C CYS A 165 -0.56 -5.21 -8.52
N CYS A 166 -0.71 -5.45 -9.82
CA CYS A 166 -0.21 -4.57 -10.88
C CYS A 166 1.25 -4.13 -10.67
N HIS A 167 2.13 -5.10 -10.45
CA HIS A 167 3.57 -4.86 -10.29
C HIS A 167 4.19 -4.12 -11.49
N HIS A 168 3.55 -4.24 -12.66
CA HIS A 168 3.88 -3.49 -13.87
C HIS A 168 3.73 -1.96 -13.72
N LYS A 169 3.08 -1.47 -12.66
CA LYS A 169 2.96 -0.04 -12.31
C LYS A 169 3.97 0.41 -11.25
N CYS A 170 4.84 -0.48 -10.76
CA CYS A 170 5.88 -0.08 -9.81
C CYS A 170 6.82 0.93 -10.48
N ASP A 171 7.38 1.83 -9.69
CA ASP A 171 8.31 2.85 -10.15
C ASP A 171 9.62 2.70 -9.39
N TRP A 172 10.74 2.67 -10.12
CA TRP A 172 12.05 2.45 -9.53
C TRP A 172 12.43 3.54 -8.50
N THR A 173 12.02 4.79 -8.71
CA THR A 173 12.33 5.92 -7.81
C THR A 173 11.76 5.69 -6.42
N HIS A 174 10.53 5.16 -6.35
CA HIS A 174 9.83 4.93 -5.10
C HIS A 174 9.97 3.52 -4.58
N TYR A 175 10.54 2.60 -5.34
CA TYR A 175 10.62 1.19 -4.99
C TYR A 175 11.37 0.96 -3.67
N VAL A 176 10.76 0.21 -2.75
CA VAL A 176 11.37 -0.05 -1.44
C VAL A 176 12.46 -1.14 -1.49
N GLY A 177 12.39 -2.03 -2.47
CA GLY A 177 13.30 -3.16 -2.64
C GLY A 177 14.61 -2.85 -3.36
N ARG A 178 15.00 -1.59 -3.53
CA ARG A 178 16.19 -1.19 -4.31
C ARG A 178 17.49 -1.78 -3.77
N GLU A 179 17.68 -1.76 -2.47
CA GLU A 179 18.90 -2.30 -1.85
C GLU A 179 19.00 -3.82 -2.03
N PHE A 180 17.87 -4.53 -1.98
CA PHE A 180 17.83 -5.94 -2.34
C PHE A 180 18.23 -6.17 -3.80
N PHE A 181 17.66 -5.42 -4.74
CA PHE A 181 18.02 -5.52 -6.16
C PHE A 181 19.52 -5.30 -6.38
N LYS A 182 20.08 -4.24 -5.79
CA LYS A 182 21.52 -3.98 -5.85
C LYS A 182 22.35 -5.12 -5.26
N SER A 183 21.92 -5.71 -4.14
CA SER A 183 22.63 -6.81 -3.48
C SER A 183 22.75 -8.07 -4.33
N VAL A 184 21.82 -8.29 -5.25
CA VAL A 184 21.83 -9.41 -6.20
C VAL A 184 22.37 -9.00 -7.59
N GLY A 185 22.98 -7.82 -7.70
CA GLY A 185 23.58 -7.31 -8.95
C GLY A 185 22.58 -6.79 -9.98
N LEU A 186 21.34 -6.49 -9.57
CA LEU A 186 20.29 -5.97 -10.44
C LEU A 186 20.11 -4.46 -10.25
N GLY A 187 19.88 -3.75 -11.35
CA GLY A 187 19.71 -2.30 -11.37
C GLY A 187 18.34 -1.85 -11.91
N PRO A 188 18.21 -0.55 -12.24
CA PRO A 188 16.98 0.03 -12.78
C PRO A 188 16.56 -0.60 -14.11
N VAL A 189 17.54 -1.00 -14.93
CA VAL A 189 17.30 -1.60 -16.25
C VAL A 189 16.66 -2.99 -16.09
N GLU A 190 17.24 -3.84 -15.25
CA GLU A 190 16.71 -5.17 -14.98
C GLU A 190 15.34 -5.08 -14.30
N PHE A 191 15.19 -4.15 -13.35
CA PHE A 191 13.89 -3.87 -12.73
C PHE A 191 12.81 -3.56 -13.75
N HIS A 192 13.10 -2.73 -14.76
CA HIS A 192 12.14 -2.42 -15.81
C HIS A 192 11.76 -3.67 -16.63
N TYR A 193 12.67 -4.61 -16.85
CA TYR A 193 12.32 -5.91 -17.46
C TYR A 193 11.41 -6.73 -16.54
N PHE A 194 11.72 -6.83 -15.25
CA PHE A 194 10.86 -7.53 -14.27
C PHE A 194 9.47 -6.90 -14.19
N GLN A 195 9.37 -5.57 -14.25
CA GLN A 195 8.12 -4.85 -14.31
C GLN A 195 7.29 -5.26 -15.54
N ARG A 196 7.90 -5.32 -16.74
CA ARG A 196 7.19 -5.76 -17.95
C ARG A 196 6.80 -7.24 -17.93
N MET A 197 7.70 -8.09 -17.45
CA MET A 197 7.44 -9.52 -17.29
C MET A 197 6.31 -9.79 -16.28
N SER A 198 6.17 -8.95 -15.26
CA SER A 198 5.09 -9.07 -14.27
C SER A 198 3.68 -8.76 -14.80
N SER A 199 3.55 -8.18 -15.99
CA SER A 199 2.26 -7.99 -16.68
C SER A 199 1.93 -9.08 -17.68
N TRP A 200 2.86 -9.97 -18.01
CA TRP A 200 2.77 -10.78 -19.24
C TRP A 200 1.62 -11.77 -19.24
N ALA A 201 1.32 -12.39 -18.08
CA ALA A 201 0.22 -13.34 -17.95
C ALA A 201 -1.15 -12.67 -17.68
N THR A 202 -1.17 -11.36 -17.37
CA THR A 202 -2.38 -10.62 -16.96
C THR A 202 -2.83 -9.57 -17.97
N CYS A 203 -1.91 -9.07 -18.80
CA CYS A 203 -2.24 -8.25 -19.95
C CYS A 203 -2.59 -9.18 -21.11
N GLY A 204 -3.87 -9.28 -21.46
CA GLY A 204 -4.28 -9.91 -22.71
C GLY A 204 -3.48 -9.29 -23.85
N MET A 205 -2.63 -10.08 -24.50
CA MET A 205 -1.86 -9.62 -25.65
C MET A 205 -2.87 -9.21 -26.72
N ARG A 206 -2.97 -7.91 -27.01
CA ARG A 206 -3.69 -7.46 -28.20
C ARG A 206 -2.88 -7.95 -29.39
N GLU A 207 -3.45 -8.86 -30.16
CA GLU A 207 -2.96 -9.15 -31.50
C GLU A 207 -2.93 -7.82 -32.27
N THR A 208 -1.75 -7.32 -32.58
CA THR A 208 -1.61 -6.27 -33.59
C THR A 208 -1.89 -6.91 -34.94
N THR A 209 -3.17 -7.03 -35.32
CA THR A 209 -3.52 -7.26 -36.71
C THR A 209 -3.11 -6.01 -37.48
N THR A 210 -1.98 -6.08 -38.19
CA THR A 210 -1.63 -5.11 -39.21
C THR A 210 -2.68 -5.16 -40.31
N LYS A 211 -3.78 -4.41 -40.17
CA LYS A 211 -4.70 -4.15 -41.27
C LYS A 211 -4.31 -2.83 -41.92
N ALA A 212 -3.64 -2.95 -43.07
CA ALA A 212 -3.55 -1.90 -44.05
C ALA A 212 -4.97 -1.50 -44.52
N SER A 213 -5.22 -0.18 -44.48
CA SER A 213 -6.18 0.63 -45.26
C SER A 213 -7.46 -0.02 -45.82
N THR A 214 -8.63 0.50 -45.40
CA THR A 214 -9.46 1.40 -46.24
C THR A 214 -10.50 2.14 -45.38
N SER A 215 -10.78 3.37 -45.80
CA SER A 215 -11.68 4.38 -45.24
C SER A 215 -13.15 4.00 -45.22
N GLU A 216 -13.90 4.51 -44.23
CA GLU A 216 -15.09 5.37 -44.43
C GLU A 216 -15.62 5.92 -43.07
N GLU A 217 -16.07 7.18 -43.09
CA GLU A 217 -16.57 7.97 -41.97
C GLU A 217 -18.04 7.64 -41.63
N SER A 218 -18.44 7.72 -40.36
CA SER A 218 -19.67 8.43 -39.90
C SER A 218 -19.91 8.37 -38.39
N GLU A 219 -19.98 9.58 -37.82
CA GLU A 219 -20.81 10.14 -36.74
C GLU A 219 -21.31 9.32 -35.52
N ASP A 220 -20.83 9.77 -34.36
CA ASP A 220 -21.53 10.19 -33.14
C ASP A 220 -22.78 9.43 -32.66
N GLN A 221 -22.68 8.80 -31.48
CA GLN A 221 -23.75 8.80 -30.48
C GLN A 221 -23.26 8.39 -29.09
N THR A 222 -23.55 9.26 -28.13
CA THR A 222 -23.52 9.06 -26.69
C THR A 222 -24.36 7.86 -26.24
N ASN A 223 -23.84 7.01 -25.34
CA ASN A 223 -24.61 6.47 -24.21
C ASN A 223 -23.73 5.68 -23.22
N ASP A 224 -24.01 5.90 -21.95
CA ASP A 224 -23.60 5.10 -20.80
C ASP A 224 -23.94 3.61 -21.00
N THR A 225 -22.96 2.71 -20.95
CA THR A 225 -23.22 1.28 -20.69
C THR A 225 -22.01 0.59 -20.07
N GLU A 226 -22.20 0.21 -18.80
CA GLU A 226 -21.85 -1.04 -18.10
C GLU A 226 -20.57 -1.83 -18.46
N GLU A 227 -19.91 -2.27 -17.38
CA GLU A 227 -18.76 -3.17 -17.33
C GLU A 227 -18.98 -4.42 -18.19
N HIS A 228 -18.47 -4.42 -19.42
CA HIS A 228 -18.56 -5.57 -20.31
C HIS A 228 -17.42 -6.55 -20.03
N GLU A 229 -17.73 -7.66 -19.34
CA GLU A 229 -16.94 -8.89 -19.42
C GLU A 229 -16.87 -9.32 -20.90
N GLN A 230 -15.71 -9.15 -21.53
CA GLN A 230 -15.42 -9.71 -22.85
C GLN A 230 -14.68 -11.03 -22.70
N THR A 231 -15.45 -12.11 -22.71
CA THR A 231 -14.99 -13.46 -23.03
C THR A 231 -14.44 -13.44 -24.46
N PHE A 232 -13.13 -13.64 -24.64
CA PHE A 232 -12.53 -13.76 -25.98
C PHE A 232 -11.84 -15.11 -26.16
N SER A 233 -12.02 -15.64 -27.36
CA SER A 233 -11.77 -17.01 -27.80
C SER A 233 -10.29 -17.41 -27.81
N LYS A 234 -9.99 -18.55 -27.17
CA LYS A 234 -8.71 -19.25 -27.15
C LYS A 234 -8.33 -19.79 -28.53
N THR A 235 -7.19 -19.37 -29.07
CA THR A 235 -6.30 -20.27 -29.83
C THR A 235 -4.85 -19.77 -29.78
N GLU A 236 -4.19 -19.86 -28.62
CA GLU A 236 -2.73 -19.74 -28.53
C GLU A 236 -2.09 -21.10 -28.23
N SER A 237 -0.93 -21.35 -28.82
CA SER A 237 -0.12 -22.55 -28.62
C SER A 237 0.19 -22.73 -27.12
N GLY A 238 -0.13 -23.90 -26.56
CA GLY A 238 -0.03 -24.18 -25.12
C GLY A 238 1.38 -24.07 -24.51
N SER A 239 2.43 -24.01 -25.35
CA SER A 239 3.82 -23.87 -24.90
C SER A 239 4.16 -22.42 -24.49
N ASP A 240 3.72 -21.44 -25.27
CA ASP A 240 4.04 -20.02 -25.04
C ASP A 240 3.29 -19.47 -23.82
N THR A 241 2.07 -19.95 -23.61
CA THR A 241 1.26 -19.62 -22.43
C THR A 241 1.91 -20.14 -21.15
N LEU A 242 2.38 -21.39 -21.13
CA LEU A 242 3.03 -21.97 -19.94
C LEU A 242 4.34 -21.23 -19.59
N GLN A 243 5.14 -20.87 -20.59
CA GLN A 243 6.37 -20.11 -20.40
C GLN A 243 6.09 -18.69 -19.86
N GLY A 244 5.05 -18.03 -20.38
CA GLY A 244 4.58 -16.74 -19.88
C GLY A 244 4.18 -16.77 -18.40
N TYR A 245 3.48 -17.81 -17.95
CA TYR A 245 3.13 -17.99 -16.53
C TYR A 245 4.37 -18.14 -15.64
N VAL A 246 5.33 -18.97 -16.04
CA VAL A 246 6.57 -19.16 -15.26
C VAL A 246 7.32 -17.84 -15.11
N ILE A 247 7.47 -17.08 -16.20
CA ILE A 247 8.12 -15.78 -16.19
C ILE A 247 7.36 -14.79 -15.29
N PHE A 248 6.04 -14.76 -15.39
CA PHE A 248 5.18 -13.95 -14.52
C PHE A 248 5.41 -14.28 -13.05
N PHE A 249 5.38 -15.56 -12.65
CA PHE A 249 5.57 -15.95 -11.25
C PHE A 249 6.96 -15.64 -10.73
N LEU A 250 8.01 -15.85 -11.54
CA LEU A 250 9.38 -15.51 -11.15
C LEU A 250 9.56 -14.00 -10.96
N ALA A 251 9.06 -13.20 -11.90
CA ALA A 251 9.18 -11.75 -11.83
C ALA A 251 8.41 -11.17 -10.64
N ASN A 252 7.17 -11.61 -10.45
CA ASN A 252 6.36 -11.21 -9.30
C ASN A 252 7.01 -11.69 -7.99
N GLY A 253 7.49 -12.93 -7.93
CA GLY A 253 8.15 -13.49 -6.75
C GLY A 253 9.37 -12.67 -6.31
N LEU A 254 10.22 -12.24 -7.25
CA LEU A 254 11.36 -11.38 -6.95
C LEU A 254 10.93 -10.02 -6.40
N LEU A 255 9.96 -9.38 -7.06
CA LEU A 255 9.44 -8.08 -6.66
C LEU A 255 8.74 -8.11 -5.31
N GLN A 256 8.10 -9.23 -4.96
CA GLN A 256 7.42 -9.41 -3.68
C GLN A 256 8.42 -9.75 -2.57
N LYS A 257 9.42 -10.60 -2.85
CA LYS A 257 10.47 -10.96 -1.88
C LYS A 257 11.24 -9.74 -1.38
N SER A 258 11.54 -8.78 -2.26
CA SER A 258 12.22 -7.54 -1.85
C SER A 258 11.37 -6.70 -0.88
N LYS A 259 10.04 -6.66 -1.05
CA LYS A 259 9.10 -5.95 -0.16
C LYS A 259 9.02 -6.59 1.22
N ILE A 260 9.10 -7.92 1.31
CA ILE A 260 9.21 -8.64 2.58
C ILE A 260 10.47 -8.18 3.33
N MET A 261 11.63 -8.19 2.65
CA MET A 261 12.91 -7.84 3.27
C MET A 261 12.96 -6.39 3.74
N TYR A 262 12.28 -5.48 3.05
CA TYR A 262 12.23 -4.07 3.43
C TYR A 262 11.48 -3.80 4.74
N SER A 263 10.43 -4.59 5.02
CA SER A 263 9.48 -4.24 6.07
C SER A 263 10.07 -4.17 7.49
N GLY A 264 11.21 -4.82 7.77
CA GLY A 264 11.78 -4.90 9.12
C GLY A 264 10.91 -5.68 10.13
N TYR A 265 9.78 -6.20 9.66
CA TYR A 265 8.79 -6.98 10.40
C TYR A 265 8.92 -8.46 10.06
N LYS A 266 8.26 -9.32 10.84
CA LYS A 266 8.01 -10.71 10.42
C LYS A 266 6.99 -10.70 9.28
N ALA A 267 7.48 -10.54 8.06
CA ALA A 267 6.68 -10.47 6.85
C ALA A 267 6.58 -11.82 6.13
N MET A 268 5.42 -12.06 5.52
CA MET A 268 5.10 -13.27 4.77
C MET A 268 4.13 -12.94 3.64
N LEU A 269 4.28 -13.65 2.52
CA LEU A 269 3.30 -13.63 1.43
C LEU A 269 2.27 -14.72 1.67
N GLN A 270 1.00 -14.36 1.60
CA GLN A 270 -0.13 -15.25 1.76
C GLN A 270 -1.06 -15.13 0.56
N TYR A 271 -1.89 -16.13 0.31
CA TYR A 271 -2.90 -16.06 -0.74
C TYR A 271 -4.26 -15.67 -0.15
N TYR A 272 -4.92 -14.68 -0.76
CA TYR A 272 -6.23 -14.20 -0.30
C TYR A 272 -7.41 -14.70 -1.15
N THR A 273 -7.14 -15.31 -2.30
CA THR A 273 -8.13 -15.98 -3.16
C THR A 273 -7.43 -17.09 -3.97
N GLU A 274 -8.19 -17.97 -4.59
CA GLU A 274 -7.63 -19.04 -5.43
C GLU A 274 -7.06 -18.46 -6.73
N SER A 275 -5.99 -19.08 -7.24
CA SER A 275 -5.35 -18.64 -8.49
C SER A 275 -6.27 -18.81 -9.70
N ALA A 276 -7.27 -19.70 -9.60
CA ALA A 276 -8.33 -19.86 -10.61
C ALA A 276 -9.27 -18.65 -10.68
N VAL A 277 -9.40 -17.88 -9.58
CA VAL A 277 -10.23 -16.67 -9.52
C VAL A 277 -9.43 -15.45 -9.96
N SER A 278 -8.18 -15.32 -9.53
CA SER A 278 -7.29 -14.24 -9.94
C SER A 278 -5.82 -14.64 -9.79
N LEU A 279 -5.00 -14.26 -10.75
CA LEU A 279 -3.53 -14.40 -10.68
C LEU A 279 -2.89 -13.36 -9.75
N GLU A 280 -3.61 -12.27 -9.43
CA GLU A 280 -3.19 -11.23 -8.50
C GLU A 280 -3.72 -11.49 -7.08
N ASN A 281 -3.51 -12.71 -6.60
CA ASN A 281 -4.08 -13.23 -5.35
C ASN A 281 -3.11 -13.20 -4.16
N VAL A 282 -2.00 -12.46 -4.27
CA VAL A 282 -0.97 -12.40 -3.23
C VAL A 282 -1.23 -11.24 -2.26
N LEU A 283 -1.09 -11.54 -0.98
CA LEU A 283 -1.23 -10.63 0.15
C LEU A 283 0.12 -10.52 0.87
N LEU A 284 0.67 -9.32 0.96
CA LEU A 284 1.78 -9.04 1.86
C LEU A 284 1.21 -8.85 3.27
N THR A 285 1.64 -9.71 4.18
CA THR A 285 1.34 -9.61 5.60
C THR A 285 2.63 -9.36 6.37
N ALA A 286 2.61 -8.47 7.36
CA ALA A 286 3.76 -8.23 8.22
C ALA A 286 3.29 -7.89 9.63
N VAL A 287 3.93 -8.47 10.64
CA VAL A 287 3.63 -8.21 12.06
C VAL A 287 4.92 -8.02 12.87
N PRO A 288 4.90 -7.25 13.97
CA PRO A 288 6.00 -7.15 14.92
C PRO A 288 6.54 -8.53 15.32
N SER A 289 7.86 -8.68 15.36
CA SER A 289 8.48 -9.88 15.92
C SER A 289 8.22 -9.92 17.44
N PRO A 290 7.78 -11.06 18.02
CA PRO A 290 7.46 -11.18 19.44
C PRO A 290 8.60 -10.81 20.40
N SER A 291 9.85 -10.91 19.96
CA SER A 291 11.04 -10.55 20.75
C SER A 291 11.23 -9.04 21.01
N LEU A 292 10.35 -8.18 20.48
CA LEU A 292 10.42 -6.72 20.62
C LEU A 292 9.30 -6.12 21.48
N LEU A 293 8.37 -6.94 21.98
CA LEU A 293 7.46 -6.53 23.04
C LEU A 293 8.16 -6.83 24.36
N LEU A 294 9.06 -5.93 24.80
CA LEU A 294 9.60 -6.03 26.15
C LEU A 294 8.42 -6.06 27.13
N GLU A 295 8.37 -7.12 27.93
CA GLU A 295 7.39 -7.27 28.99
C GLU A 295 7.43 -6.05 29.92
N PRO A 296 6.28 -5.58 30.42
CA PRO A 296 6.27 -4.59 31.47
C PRO A 296 6.98 -5.20 32.68
N THR A 297 8.14 -4.63 33.03
CA THR A 297 8.83 -4.92 34.29
C THR A 297 7.84 -4.73 35.44
N THR A 298 7.47 -5.85 36.06
CA THR A 298 6.77 -5.95 37.35
C THR A 298 7.52 -5.22 38.46
#